data_AF-A0A9X1X7U4-F1
#
_entry.id   AF-A0A9X1X7U4-F1
#
_cell.length_a   1.000
_cell.length_b   1.000
_cell.length_c   1.000
_cell.angle_alpha   90.00
_cell.angle_beta   90.00
_cell.angle_gamma   90.00
#
_symmetry.space_group_name_H-M   'P 1'
#
loop_
_entity.id
_entity.type
_entity.pdbx_description
1 polymer ?
#
loop_
_entity_poly.entity_id
_entity_poly.type
_entity_poly.pdbx_seq_one_letter_code
_entity_poly.pdbx_strand_id
1 'polypeptide(L)'
;MFDKQKNRLQAEMLEWYYGKLEHLMQTLDQLRWDRNRVLTKAQSWESRSKATYQQIMSEAAVTHFAAASTGEQLKDALKREACRLRDEADEFEGRERLKEQNL
;
A
#
# COMPACT_ATOMS: atom_id res chain seq x y z
N MET A 1 30.68 6.85 -1.88
CA MET A 1 29.88 7.41 -3.02
C MET A 1 28.88 6.43 -3.66
N PHE A 2 29.26 5.24 -4.17
CA PHE A 2 28.33 4.30 -4.85
C PHE A 2 27.20 3.77 -3.94
N ASP A 3 27.52 3.35 -2.71
CA ASP A 3 26.53 2.79 -1.78
C ASP A 3 25.48 3.83 -1.32
N LYS A 4 25.88 5.09 -1.16
CA LYS A 4 24.98 6.21 -0.87
C LYS A 4 23.95 6.41 -1.99
N GLN A 5 24.41 6.50 -3.24
CA GLN A 5 23.52 6.69 -4.39
C GLN A 5 22.59 5.49 -4.57
N LYS A 6 23.10 4.28 -4.35
CA LYS A 6 22.31 3.04 -4.35
C LYS A 6 21.20 3.09 -3.29
N ASN A 7 21.51 3.44 -2.05
CA ASN A 7 20.52 3.51 -0.97
C ASN A 7 19.44 4.56 -1.26
N ARG A 8 19.81 5.74 -1.79
CA ARG A 8 18.83 6.77 -2.20
C ARG A 8 17.91 6.28 -3.31
N LEU A 9 18.46 5.66 -4.36
CA LEU A 9 17.67 5.11 -5.46
C LEU A 9 16.74 4.00 -4.99
N GLN A 10 17.20 3.13 -4.09
CA GLN A 10 16.37 2.07 -3.51
C GLN A 10 15.23 2.66 -2.67
N ALA A 11 15.49 3.70 -1.87
CA ALA A 11 14.45 4.40 -1.11
C ALA A 11 13.40 5.03 -2.03
N GLU A 12 13.82 5.72 -3.10
CA GLU A 12 12.92 6.30 -4.10
C GLU A 12 12.05 5.25 -4.79
N MET A 13 12.63 4.10 -5.14
CA MET A 13 11.88 2.97 -5.71
C MET A 13 10.82 2.43 -4.74
N LEU A 14 11.14 2.29 -3.46
CA LEU A 14 10.17 1.84 -2.45
C LEU A 14 9.03 2.82 -2.25
N GLU A 15 9.31 4.13 -2.28
CA GLU A 15 8.27 5.16 -2.23
C GLU A 15 7.40 5.17 -3.48
N TRP A 16 7.98 4.91 -4.65
CA TRP A 16 7.21 4.74 -5.88
C TRP A 16 6.25 3.55 -5.77
N TYR A 17 6.72 2.40 -5.24
CA TYR A 17 5.85 1.25 -4.98
C TYR A 17 4.79 1.55 -3.93
N TYR A 18 5.13 2.30 -2.87
CA TYR A 18 4.16 2.76 -1.88
C TYR A 18 3.01 3.53 -2.54
N GLY A 19 3.33 4.47 -3.44
CA GLY A 19 2.32 5.26 -4.15
C GLY A 19 1.43 4.40 -5.06
N LYS A 20 2.00 3.38 -5.72
CA LYS A 20 1.20 2.40 -6.50
C LYS A 20 0.24 1.61 -5.62
N LEU A 21 0.71 1.17 -4.46
CA LEU A 21 -0.10 0.41 -3.51
C LEU A 21 -1.21 1.28 -2.91
N GLU A 22 -0.91 2.53 -2.56
CA GLU A 22 -1.91 3.50 -2.09
C GLU A 22 -3.05 3.70 -3.10
N HIS A 23 -2.72 3.83 -4.40
CA HIS A 23 -3.72 3.95 -5.45
C HIS A 23 -4.59 2.69 -5.61
N LEU A 24 -3.99 1.50 -5.52
CA LEU A 24 -4.73 0.23 -5.55
C LEU A 24 -5.67 0.11 -4.35
N MET A 25 -5.24 0.57 -3.18
CA MET A 25 -6.06 0.55 -1.97
C MET A 25 -7.24 1.52 -2.04
N GLN A 26 -7.04 2.72 -2.59
CA GLN A 26 -8.16 3.63 -2.88
C GLN A 26 -9.18 3.00 -3.84
N THR A 27 -8.71 2.28 -4.85
CA THR A 27 -9.58 1.55 -5.79
C THR A 27 -10.35 0.44 -5.07
N LEU A 28 -9.69 -0.28 -4.17
CA LEU A 28 -10.29 -1.34 -3.36
C LEU A 28 -11.38 -0.77 -2.43
N ASP A 29 -11.13 0.37 -1.80
CA ASP A 29 -12.11 1.07 -0.97
C ASP A 29 -13.33 1.53 -1.78
N GLN A 30 -13.12 2.03 -3.00
CA GLN A 30 -14.23 2.40 -3.89
C GLN A 30 -15.10 1.18 -4.23
N LEU A 31 -14.50 0.02 -4.50
CA LEU A 31 -15.23 -1.22 -4.76
C LEU A 31 -16.09 -1.65 -3.55
N ARG A 32 -15.62 -1.42 -2.32
CA ARG A 32 -16.42 -1.65 -1.11
C ARG A 32 -17.64 -0.74 -1.06
N TRP A 33 -17.50 0.54 -1.39
CA TRP A 33 -18.63 1.47 -1.44
C TRP A 33 -19.64 1.08 -2.51
N ASP A 34 -19.17 0.74 -3.70
CA ASP A 34 -20.01 0.30 -4.81
C ASP A 34 -20.77 -0.98 -4.44
N ARG A 35 -20.10 -1.97 -3.84
CA ARG A 35 -20.72 -3.19 -3.32
C ARG A 35 -21.86 -2.87 -2.36
N ASN A 36 -21.62 -2.01 -1.36
CA ASN A 36 -22.63 -1.63 -0.37
C ASN A 36 -23.84 -0.96 -1.03
N ARG A 37 -23.60 -0.05 -1.99
CA ARG A 37 -24.65 0.62 -2.75
C ARG A 37 -25.51 -0.36 -3.54
N VAL A 38 -24.89 -1.37 -4.16
CA VAL A 38 -25.65 -2.38 -4.91
C VAL A 38 -26.40 -3.33 -3.96
N LEU A 39 -25.81 -3.73 -2.84
CA LEU A 39 -26.50 -4.52 -1.80
C LEU A 39 -27.74 -3.80 -1.26
N THR A 40 -27.67 -2.49 -1.00
CA THR A 40 -28.82 -1.69 -0.60
C THR A 40 -29.93 -1.73 -1.65
N LYS A 41 -29.59 -1.55 -2.94
CA LYS A 41 -30.57 -1.65 -4.03
C LYS A 41 -31.16 -3.06 -4.18
N ALA A 42 -30.37 -4.09 -3.92
CA ALA A 42 -30.81 -5.48 -3.96
C ALA A 42 -31.78 -5.85 -2.81
N GLN A 43 -31.89 -5.03 -1.74
CA GLN A 43 -32.83 -5.32 -0.65
C GLN A 43 -34.29 -5.32 -1.13
N SER A 44 -34.66 -4.40 -2.02
CA SER A 44 -36.01 -4.33 -2.61
C SER A 44 -36.19 -5.24 -3.82
N TRP A 45 -35.15 -5.98 -4.23
CA TRP A 45 -35.24 -6.91 -5.35
C TRP A 45 -35.91 -8.22 -4.91
N GLU A 46 -36.97 -8.61 -5.61
CA GLU A 46 -37.63 -9.90 -5.44
C GLU A 46 -37.23 -10.82 -6.60
N SER A 47 -36.32 -11.75 -6.32
CA SER A 47 -35.86 -12.74 -7.29
C SER A 47 -35.43 -14.02 -6.58
N ARG A 48 -35.59 -15.16 -7.26
CA ARG A 48 -35.06 -16.46 -6.82
C ARG A 48 -33.53 -16.46 -6.69
N SER A 49 -32.83 -15.60 -7.42
CA SER A 49 -31.37 -15.47 -7.40
C SER A 49 -30.82 -14.55 -6.29
N LYS A 50 -31.69 -13.89 -5.51
CA LYS A 50 -31.29 -12.91 -4.48
C LYS A 50 -30.33 -13.49 -3.44
N ALA A 51 -30.61 -14.71 -2.97
CA ALA A 51 -29.78 -15.38 -1.96
C ALA A 51 -28.36 -15.66 -2.48
N THR A 52 -28.23 -16.22 -3.68
CA THR A 52 -26.94 -16.46 -4.34
C THR A 52 -26.18 -15.14 -4.56
N TYR A 53 -26.89 -14.09 -4.97
CA TYR A 53 -26.31 -12.77 -5.15
C TYR A 53 -25.74 -12.20 -3.84
N GLN A 54 -26.49 -12.28 -2.75
CA GLN A 54 -26.05 -11.83 -1.42
C GLN A 54 -24.84 -12.63 -0.94
N GLN A 55 -24.80 -13.94 -1.20
CA GLN A 55 -23.66 -14.78 -0.87
C GLN A 55 -22.39 -14.34 -1.62
N ILE A 56 -22.44 -14.20 -2.95
CA ILE A 56 -21.30 -13.75 -3.76
C ILE A 56 -20.79 -12.39 -3.27
N MET A 57 -21.70 -11.46 -2.94
CA MET A 57 -21.33 -10.15 -2.41
C MET A 57 -20.73 -10.21 -1.01
N SER A 58 -21.11 -11.19 -0.19
CA SER A 58 -20.50 -11.43 1.11
C SER A 58 -19.10 -12.02 0.97
N GLU A 59 -18.89 -12.96 0.06
CA GLU A 59 -17.57 -13.53 -0.26
C GLU A 59 -16.61 -12.45 -0.78
N ALA A 60 -17.09 -11.58 -1.66
CA ALA A 60 -16.32 -10.42 -2.14
C ALA A 60 -15.91 -9.47 -1.00
N ALA A 61 -16.75 -9.32 0.04
CA ALA A 61 -16.44 -8.50 1.21
C ALA A 61 -15.29 -9.09 2.04
N VAL A 62 -15.28 -10.41 2.25
CA VAL A 62 -14.21 -11.11 2.96
C VAL A 62 -12.87 -10.92 2.25
N THR A 63 -12.84 -11.09 0.93
CA THR A 63 -11.65 -10.85 0.11
C THR A 63 -11.17 -9.41 0.20
N HIS A 64 -12.08 -8.43 0.18
CA HIS A 64 -11.73 -7.02 0.39
C HIS A 64 -11.01 -6.80 1.73
N PHE A 65 -11.54 -7.30 2.84
CA PHE A 65 -10.93 -7.09 4.16
C PHE A 65 -9.54 -7.72 4.27
N ALA A 66 -9.35 -8.93 3.72
CA ALA A 66 -8.06 -9.59 3.69
C ALA A 66 -7.03 -8.80 2.86
N ALA A 67 -7.44 -8.32 1.67
CA ALA A 67 -6.59 -7.53 0.79
C ALA A 67 -6.26 -6.14 1.39
N ALA A 68 -7.23 -5.47 2.02
CA ALA A 68 -7.02 -4.17 2.65
C ALA A 68 -6.04 -4.25 3.83
N SER A 69 -6.19 -5.26 4.70
CA SER A 69 -5.28 -5.47 5.83
C SER A 69 -3.84 -5.74 5.36
N THR A 70 -3.67 -6.63 4.38
CA THR A 70 -2.35 -6.94 3.80
C THR A 70 -1.76 -5.71 3.11
N GLY A 71 -2.60 -4.94 2.41
CA GLY A 71 -2.22 -3.70 1.75
C GLY A 71 -1.66 -2.66 2.70
N GLU A 72 -2.34 -2.39 3.83
CA GLU A 72 -1.83 -1.44 4.83
C GLU A 72 -0.50 -1.92 5.45
N GLN A 73 -0.40 -3.21 5.79
CA GLN A 73 0.85 -3.77 6.33
C GLN A 73 2.03 -3.61 5.35
N LEU A 74 1.79 -3.81 4.05
CA LEU A 74 2.80 -3.65 3.03
C LEU A 74 3.15 -2.17 2.81
N LYS A 75 2.19 -1.25 2.83
CA LYS A 75 2.45 0.21 2.80
C LYS A 75 3.38 0.61 3.95
N ASP A 76 3.08 0.16 5.15
CA ASP A 76 3.89 0.47 6.33
C ASP A 76 5.30 -0.15 6.25
N ALA A 77 5.43 -1.36 5.69
CA ALA A 77 6.73 -1.99 5.46
C ALA A 77 7.56 -1.20 4.44
N LEU A 78 6.98 -0.82 3.30
CA LEU A 78 7.64 -0.04 2.26
C LEU A 78 8.12 1.32 2.79
N LYS A 79 7.26 2.02 3.53
CA LYS A 79 7.58 3.33 4.11
C LYS A 79 8.71 3.24 5.13
N ARG A 80 8.66 2.26 6.04
CA ARG A 80 9.72 2.04 7.03
C ARG A 80 11.07 1.73 6.38
N GLU A 81 11.07 0.87 5.38
CA GLU A 81 12.31 0.50 4.69
C GLU A 81 12.88 1.65 3.86
N ALA A 82 12.02 2.45 3.20
CA ALA A 82 12.46 3.66 2.51
C ALA A 82 13.10 4.67 3.47
N CYS A 83 12.51 4.89 4.65
CA CYS A 83 13.11 5.74 5.69
C CYS A 83 14.47 5.20 6.14
N ARG A 84 14.55 3.90 6.45
CA ARG A 84 15.80 3.24 6.88
C ARG A 84 16.94 3.44 5.87
N LEU A 85 16.66 3.28 4.58
CA LEU A 85 17.65 3.48 3.52
C LEU A 85 18.10 4.94 3.37
N ARG A 86 17.20 5.90 3.61
CA ARG A 86 17.56 7.33 3.64
C ARG A 86 18.48 7.65 4.80
N ASP A 87 18.14 7.17 5.99
CA ASP A 87 18.94 7.36 7.19
C ASP A 87 20.35 6.79 6.98
N GLU A 88 20.47 5.58 6.40
CA GLU A 88 21.77 5.01 6.05
C GLU A 88 22.54 5.87 5.03
N ALA A 89 21.87 6.39 4.00
CA ALA A 89 22.51 7.22 2.99
C ALA A 89 23.03 8.55 3.58
N ASP A 90 22.30 9.12 4.53
CA ASP A 90 22.67 10.36 5.21
C ASP A 90 23.79 10.12 6.23
N GLU A 91 23.82 8.97 6.90
CA GLU A 91 24.97 8.54 7.70
C GLU A 91 26.25 8.42 6.86
N PHE A 92 26.16 7.82 5.67
CA PHE A 92 27.31 7.74 4.76
C PHE A 92 27.82 9.13 4.39
N GLU A 93 26.94 10.07 4.09
CA GLU A 93 27.29 11.45 3.79
C GLU A 93 27.96 12.16 4.97
N GLY A 94 27.43 11.96 6.20
CA GLY A 94 28.04 12.50 7.41
C GLY A 94 29.46 11.96 7.65
N ARG A 95 29.68 10.66 7.44
CA ARG A 95 31.00 10.02 7.57
C ARG A 95 31.98 10.51 6.49
N GLU A 96 31.53 10.71 5.25
CA GLU A 96 32.37 11.27 4.19
C GLU A 96 32.81 12.71 4.52
N ARG A 97 31.88 13.58 4.95
CA ARG A 97 32.21 14.96 5.37
C ARG A 97 33.19 15.02 6.54
N LEU A 98 33.03 14.15 7.54
CA LEU A 98 33.94 14.07 8.68
C LEU A 98 35.35 13.61 8.26
N LYS A 99 35.48 12.75 7.25
CA LYS A 99 36.79 12.36 6.71
C LYS A 99 37.46 13.50 5.95
N GLU A 100 36.69 14.26 5.17
CA GLU A 100 37.19 15.42 4.43
C GLU A 100 37.64 16.56 5.34
N GLN A 101 36.99 16.76 6.50
CA GLN A 101 37.39 17.78 7.48
C GLN A 101 38.63 17.41 8.30
N ASN A 102 39.00 16.13 8.34
CA ASN A 102 40.17 15.62 9.07
C ASN A 102 41.38 15.37 8.16
N LEU A 103 41.30 15.77 6.89
CA LEU A 103 42.38 15.78 5.88
C LEU A 103 42.82 17.22 5.60
#